data_AF-A0A144ZQK7-F1
#
_entry.id   AF-A0A144ZQK7-F1
#
_cell.length_a   1.000
_cell.length_b   1.000
_cell.length_c   1.000
_cell.angle_alpha   90.00
_cell.angle_beta   90.00
_cell.angle_gamma   90.00
#
_symmetry.space_group_name_H-M   'P 1'
#
loop_
_entity.id
_entity.type
_entity.pdbx_description
1 polymer ?
#
loop_
_entity_poly.entity_id
_entity_poly.type
_entity_poly.pdbx_seq_one_letter_code
_entity_poly.pdbx_strand_id
1 'polypeptide(L)'
;MSPNRLQRQFNPDAPDKRWVTDITYIRTHEGWLYLAVVVDLFSRKIIGWSMQSRMTKDIVLNALLMAVWRRNPQKQVLVHSDQGSQYTSHEWQSFLKSHGLEGSMSRRGNCHDNAVAESFFQLLKRERIKKKSYGTREEARSDIFDYIEMFYNSKRRHGSSDQMSPTEYENQYYQRLGSV
;
A
#
# COMPACT_ATOMS: atom_id res chain seq x y z
N MET A 1 -10.07 18.98 1.97
CA MET A 1 -8.91 18.15 2.34
C MET A 1 -9.20 17.45 3.65
N SER A 2 -8.76 16.20 3.83
CA SER A 2 -9.07 15.41 5.01
C SER A 2 -8.07 15.67 6.15
N PRO A 3 -8.50 15.84 7.41
CA PRO A 3 -7.58 15.94 8.54
C PRO A 3 -6.67 14.71 8.71
N ASN A 4 -5.46 14.89 9.28
CA ASN A 4 -4.60 13.79 9.68
C ASN A 4 -5.18 13.06 10.91
N ARG A 5 -5.94 12.00 10.65
CA ARG A 5 -6.51 11.09 11.66
C ARG A 5 -5.57 9.97 12.06
N LEU A 6 -4.62 9.63 11.20
CA LEU A 6 -3.73 8.49 11.46
C LEU A 6 -2.81 8.80 12.64
N GLN A 7 -2.33 10.05 12.73
CA GLN A 7 -1.48 10.54 13.81
C GLN A 7 -0.30 9.60 14.14
N ARG A 8 0.28 9.00 13.09
CA ARG A 8 1.41 8.05 13.17
C ARG A 8 1.16 6.80 14.00
N GLN A 9 -0.11 6.47 14.28
CA GLN A 9 -0.48 5.20 14.91
C GLN A 9 -0.41 4.09 13.87
N PHE A 10 0.81 3.62 13.61
CA PHE A 10 1.12 2.65 12.56
C PHE A 10 0.97 1.19 12.97
N ASN A 11 0.59 0.90 14.20
CA ASN A 11 0.45 -0.46 14.74
C ASN A 11 -0.98 -0.65 15.28
N PRO A 12 -2.02 -0.69 14.42
CA PRO A 12 -3.31 -1.17 14.85
C PRO A 12 -3.19 -2.60 15.38
N ASP A 13 -4.15 -3.01 16.20
CA ASP A 13 -4.27 -4.29 16.90
C ASP A 13 -4.97 -5.38 16.08
N ALA A 14 -5.52 -5.03 14.90
CA ALA A 14 -6.20 -5.96 14.01
C ALA A 14 -6.05 -5.53 12.53
N PRO A 15 -6.13 -6.49 11.58
CA PRO A 15 -6.22 -6.21 10.15
C PRO A 15 -7.40 -5.28 9.82
N ASP A 16 -7.27 -4.56 8.72
CA ASP A 16 -8.34 -3.76 8.11
C ASP A 16 -8.91 -2.65 9.01
N LYS A 17 -8.15 -2.21 10.02
CA LYS A 17 -8.45 -0.98 10.77
C LYS A 17 -7.91 0.26 10.06
N ARG A 18 -6.69 0.17 9.52
CA ARG A 18 -5.98 1.30 8.93
C ARG A 18 -5.10 0.85 7.77
N TRP A 19 -5.27 1.50 6.63
CA TRP A 19 -4.46 1.31 5.44
C TRP A 19 -3.68 2.58 5.13
N VAL A 20 -2.48 2.44 4.57
CA VAL A 20 -1.73 3.55 3.98
C VAL A 20 -1.58 3.34 2.49
N THR A 21 -1.55 4.42 1.73
CA THR A 21 -1.32 4.39 0.28
C THR A 21 -0.35 5.47 -0.14
N ASP A 22 0.43 5.16 -1.17
CA ASP A 22 1.38 6.09 -1.77
C ASP A 22 1.75 5.65 -3.19
N ILE A 23 2.44 6.53 -3.93
CA ILE A 23 2.95 6.28 -5.28
C ILE A 23 4.48 6.38 -5.29
N THR A 24 5.13 5.46 -6.01
CA THR A 24 6.51 5.60 -6.45
C THR A 24 6.62 5.47 -7.97
N TYR A 25 7.79 5.80 -8.51
CA TYR A 25 8.14 5.58 -9.91
C TYR A 25 9.38 4.67 -10.02
N ILE A 26 9.45 3.94 -11.13
CA ILE A 26 10.50 2.98 -11.51
C ILE A 26 10.96 3.32 -12.93
N ARG A 27 12.28 3.39 -13.15
CA ARG A 27 12.87 3.68 -14.47
C ARG A 27 12.90 2.41 -15.32
N THR A 28 12.44 2.52 -16.56
CA THR A 28 12.65 1.52 -17.63
C THR A 28 13.19 2.24 -18.86
N HIS A 29 13.66 1.54 -19.90
CA HIS A 29 14.15 2.22 -21.12
C HIS A 29 13.01 2.93 -21.88
N GLU A 30 11.76 2.48 -21.76
CA GLU A 30 10.60 3.14 -22.36
C GLU A 30 10.10 4.38 -21.58
N GLY A 31 10.71 4.69 -20.43
CA GLY A 31 10.38 5.82 -19.56
C GLY A 31 9.99 5.39 -18.14
N TRP A 32 9.16 6.18 -17.47
CA TRP A 32 8.73 5.85 -16.10
C TRP A 32 7.56 4.86 -16.09
N LEU A 33 7.63 3.90 -15.17
CA LEU A 33 6.50 3.13 -14.68
C LEU A 33 6.13 3.64 -13.29
N TYR A 34 4.89 4.06 -13.09
CA TYR A 34 4.37 4.44 -11.78
C TYR A 34 3.75 3.23 -11.11
N LEU A 35 3.91 3.15 -9.79
CA LEU A 35 3.37 2.10 -8.93
C LEU A 35 2.66 2.78 -7.75
N ALA A 36 1.36 2.55 -7.62
CA ALA A 36 0.62 2.83 -6.40
C ALA A 36 0.46 1.55 -5.58
N VAL A 37 0.55 1.65 -4.26
CA VAL A 37 0.28 0.52 -3.34
C VAL A 37 -0.69 0.92 -2.25
N VAL A 38 -1.34 -0.08 -1.67
CA VAL A 38 -2.13 -0.01 -0.45
C VAL A 38 -1.57 -1.04 0.53
N VAL A 39 -1.15 -0.58 1.70
CA VAL A 39 -0.53 -1.39 2.74
C VAL A 39 -1.46 -1.46 3.94
N ASP A 40 -1.74 -2.67 4.41
CA ASP A 40 -2.39 -2.86 5.70
C ASP A 40 -1.38 -2.58 6.83
N LEU A 41 -1.73 -1.69 7.76
CA LEU A 41 -0.80 -1.27 8.81
C LEU A 41 -0.60 -2.32 9.91
N PHE A 42 -1.53 -3.26 10.10
CA PHE A 42 -1.38 -4.33 11.09
C PHE A 42 -0.28 -5.30 10.66
N SER A 43 -0.42 -5.90 9.47
CA SER A 43 0.50 -6.95 9.01
C SER A 43 1.63 -6.46 8.12
N ARG A 44 1.63 -5.20 7.71
CA ARG A 44 2.51 -4.64 6.66
C ARG A 44 2.30 -5.24 5.27
N LYS A 45 1.21 -5.98 5.08
CA LYS A 45 0.89 -6.66 3.83
C LYS A 45 0.50 -5.65 2.76
N ILE A 46 1.02 -5.82 1.55
CA ILE A 46 0.52 -5.10 0.38
C ILE A 46 -0.77 -5.77 -0.05
N ILE A 47 -1.88 -5.07 0.12
CA ILE A 47 -3.23 -5.59 -0.09
C ILE A 47 -3.84 -5.09 -1.39
N GLY A 48 -3.26 -4.07 -2.01
CA GLY A 48 -3.64 -3.59 -3.33
C GLY A 48 -2.48 -2.88 -3.99
N TRP A 49 -2.42 -2.93 -5.31
CA TRP A 49 -1.41 -2.21 -6.09
C TRP A 49 -1.92 -1.95 -7.51
N SER A 50 -1.37 -0.93 -8.16
CA SER A 50 -1.62 -0.64 -9.57
C SER A 50 -0.39 -0.04 -10.20
N MET A 51 -0.17 -0.37 -11.48
CA MET A 51 0.97 0.10 -12.24
C MET A 51 0.52 0.75 -13.54
N GLN A 52 1.04 1.92 -13.87
CA GLN A 52 0.67 2.68 -15.09
C GLN A 52 1.87 3.43 -15.68
N SER A 53 1.81 3.75 -16.97
CA SER A 53 2.82 4.57 -17.65
C SER A 53 2.70 6.07 -17.33
N ARG A 54 1.58 6.50 -16.74
CA ARG A 54 1.27 7.88 -16.35
C ARG A 54 0.77 7.93 -14.91
N MET A 55 1.04 9.04 -14.22
CA MET A 55 0.58 9.27 -12.85
C MET A 55 -0.81 9.93 -12.85
N THR A 56 -1.86 9.17 -13.15
CA THR A 56 -3.25 9.64 -13.14
C THR A 56 -3.93 9.34 -11.80
N LYS A 57 -5.16 9.84 -11.59
CA LYS A 57 -5.99 9.43 -10.44
C LYS A 57 -6.36 7.94 -10.47
N ASP A 58 -6.42 7.34 -11.66
CA ASP A 58 -6.85 5.95 -11.83
C ASP A 58 -5.87 4.96 -11.22
N ILE A 59 -4.58 5.29 -11.12
CA ILE A 59 -3.59 4.40 -10.50
C ILE A 59 -3.90 4.16 -9.02
N VAL A 60 -4.28 5.21 -8.27
CA VAL A 60 -4.59 5.09 -6.84
C VAL A 60 -5.96 4.48 -6.63
N LEU A 61 -6.94 4.80 -7.48
CA LEU A 61 -8.28 4.22 -7.44
C LEU A 61 -8.24 2.72 -7.73
N ASN A 62 -7.48 2.28 -8.74
CA ASN A 62 -7.34 0.86 -9.08
C ASN A 62 -6.63 0.08 -7.98
N ALA A 63 -5.59 0.66 -7.36
CA ALA A 63 -4.90 0.03 -6.23
C ALA A 63 -5.84 -0.13 -5.03
N LEU A 64 -6.65 0.89 -4.73
CA LEU A 64 -7.61 0.85 -3.64
C LEU A 64 -8.80 -0.08 -3.92
N LEU A 65 -9.28 -0.13 -5.16
CA LEU A 65 -10.30 -1.09 -5.60
C LEU A 65 -9.84 -2.52 -5.40
N MET A 66 -8.60 -2.84 -5.78
CA MET A 66 -8.01 -4.15 -5.54
C MET A 66 -7.97 -4.48 -4.04
N ALA A 67 -7.59 -3.53 -3.19
CA ALA A 67 -7.57 -3.71 -1.74
C ALA A 67 -8.97 -3.99 -1.18
N VAL A 68 -9.97 -3.18 -1.57
CA VAL A 68 -11.37 -3.39 -1.16
C VAL A 68 -11.89 -4.75 -1.58
N TRP A 69 -11.61 -5.20 -2.81
CA TRP A 69 -12.06 -6.51 -3.29
C TRP A 69 -11.40 -7.67 -2.55
N ARG A 70 -10.10 -7.57 -2.28
CA ARG A 70 -9.35 -8.61 -1.56
C ARG A 70 -9.73 -8.69 -0.09
N ARG A 71 -10.12 -7.57 0.54
CA ARG A 71 -10.38 -7.49 1.98
C ARG A 71 -11.85 -7.53 2.35
N ASN A 72 -12.73 -7.03 1.49
CA ASN A 72 -14.16 -6.88 1.74
C ASN A 72 -14.47 -6.42 3.18
N PRO A 73 -13.94 -5.25 3.61
CA PRO A 73 -14.01 -4.84 5.00
C PRO A 73 -15.45 -4.61 5.43
N GLN A 74 -15.84 -5.18 6.58
CA GLN A 74 -17.19 -5.07 7.14
C GLN A 74 -17.38 -3.83 8.01
N LYS A 75 -16.28 -3.22 8.44
CA LYS A 75 -16.25 -2.01 9.27
C LYS A 75 -15.54 -0.91 8.51
N GLN A 76 -15.79 0.34 8.92
CA GLN A 76 -15.10 1.48 8.33
C GLN A 76 -13.59 1.37 8.52
N VAL A 77 -12.85 1.56 7.44
CA VAL A 77 -11.37 1.50 7.42
C VAL A 77 -10.82 2.90 7.21
N LEU A 78 -9.83 3.29 8.01
CA LEU A 78 -9.10 4.53 7.78
C LEU A 78 -8.09 4.36 6.64
N VAL A 79 -8.16 5.16 5.59
CA VAL A 79 -7.19 5.19 4.49
C VAL A 79 -6.37 6.46 4.56
N HIS A 80 -5.07 6.32 4.76
CA HIS A 80 -4.14 7.42 4.87
C HIS A 80 -3.27 7.58 3.61
N SER A 81 -3.19 8.80 3.09
CA SER A 81 -2.38 9.16 1.92
C SER A 81 -1.54 10.41 2.19
N ASP A 82 -0.67 10.77 1.25
CA ASP A 82 -0.14 12.12 1.21
C ASP A 82 -1.19 13.13 0.68
N GLN A 83 -0.76 14.38 0.44
CA GLN A 83 -1.61 15.44 -0.13
C GLN A 83 -1.47 15.58 -1.66
N GLY A 84 -1.04 14.52 -2.35
CA GLY A 84 -0.92 14.49 -3.81
C GLY A 84 -2.26 14.74 -4.49
N SER A 85 -2.21 15.35 -5.69
CA SER A 85 -3.40 15.76 -6.44
C SER A 85 -4.41 14.62 -6.68
N GLN A 86 -3.91 13.40 -6.83
CA GLN A 86 -4.66 12.18 -7.04
C GLN A 86 -5.57 11.88 -5.84
N TYR A 87 -5.05 12.04 -4.63
CA TYR A 87 -5.76 11.79 -3.37
C TYR A 87 -6.70 12.95 -2.98
N THR A 88 -6.53 14.13 -3.55
CA THR A 88 -7.43 15.27 -3.33
C THR A 88 -8.57 15.37 -4.35
N SER A 89 -8.62 14.47 -5.33
CA SER A 89 -9.61 14.47 -6.40
C SER A 89 -11.03 14.16 -5.90
N HIS A 90 -12.05 14.61 -6.64
CA HIS A 90 -13.45 14.32 -6.33
C HIS A 90 -13.74 12.81 -6.39
N GLU A 91 -13.15 12.12 -7.37
CA GLU A 91 -13.29 10.68 -7.55
C GLU A 91 -12.71 9.89 -6.39
N TRP A 92 -11.57 10.31 -5.84
CA TRP A 92 -11.01 9.71 -4.63
C TRP A 92 -11.96 9.85 -3.44
N GLN A 93 -12.46 11.05 -3.18
CA GLN A 93 -13.40 11.29 -2.06
C GLN A 93 -14.70 10.50 -2.25
N SER A 94 -15.21 10.43 -3.48
CA SER A 94 -16.42 9.68 -3.82
C SER A 94 -16.22 8.18 -3.62
N PHE A 95 -15.08 7.65 -4.06
CA PHE A 95 -14.70 6.26 -3.89
C PHE A 95 -14.59 5.87 -2.42
N LEU A 96 -13.95 6.70 -1.59
CA LEU A 96 -13.83 6.43 -0.16
C LEU A 96 -15.23 6.33 0.47
N LYS A 97 -16.10 7.30 0.19
CA LYS A 97 -17.46 7.33 0.72
C LYS A 97 -18.29 6.11 0.29
N SER A 98 -18.21 5.70 -0.97
CA SER A 98 -19.01 4.59 -1.50
C SER A 98 -18.60 3.21 -0.97
N HIS A 99 -17.37 3.07 -0.47
CA HIS A 99 -16.83 1.81 0.04
C HIS A 99 -16.67 1.81 1.57
N GLY A 100 -17.28 2.77 2.28
CA GLY A 100 -17.20 2.84 3.73
C GLY A 100 -15.78 3.10 4.26
N LEU A 101 -14.96 3.84 3.50
CA LEU A 101 -13.59 4.18 3.87
C LEU A 101 -13.54 5.62 4.40
N GLU A 102 -12.72 5.86 5.42
CA GLU A 102 -12.50 7.19 5.98
C GLU A 102 -11.14 7.74 5.54
N GLY A 103 -11.15 8.89 4.87
CA GLY A 103 -9.92 9.54 4.39
C GLY A 103 -9.12 10.23 5.50
N SER A 104 -7.81 10.05 5.45
CA SER A 104 -6.82 10.70 6.30
C SER A 104 -5.65 11.17 5.42
N MET A 105 -5.13 12.37 5.64
CA MET A 105 -3.99 12.86 4.83
C MET A 105 -2.85 13.32 5.72
N SER A 106 -1.61 13.14 5.26
CA SER A 106 -0.42 13.68 5.92
C SER A 106 -0.51 15.21 6.04
N ARG A 107 0.24 15.77 6.99
CA ARG A 107 0.43 17.23 7.01
C ARG A 107 1.38 17.62 5.89
N ARG A 108 1.15 18.79 5.28
CA ARG A 108 2.03 19.35 4.23
C ARG A 108 3.47 19.38 4.74
N GLY A 109 4.40 18.80 3.97
CA GLY A 109 5.83 18.75 4.30
C GLY A 109 6.24 17.75 5.39
N ASN A 110 5.36 16.82 5.79
CA ASN A 110 5.65 15.86 6.86
C ASN A 110 5.71 14.42 6.32
N CYS A 111 6.89 14.01 5.82
CA CYS A 111 7.13 12.65 5.31
C CYS A 111 6.89 11.55 6.36
N HIS A 112 7.11 11.85 7.64
CA HIS A 112 6.91 10.89 8.72
C HIS A 112 5.47 10.41 8.87
N ASP A 113 4.49 11.14 8.36
CA ASP A 113 3.08 10.75 8.45
C ASP A 113 2.73 9.55 7.54
N ASN A 114 3.53 9.30 6.49
CA ASN A 114 3.35 8.15 5.56
C ASN A 114 4.54 7.17 5.55
N ALA A 115 5.33 7.15 6.63
CA ALA A 115 6.62 6.45 6.69
C ALA A 115 6.57 4.95 6.37
N VAL A 116 5.44 4.27 6.58
CA VAL A 116 5.31 2.83 6.30
C VAL A 116 5.30 2.54 4.80
N ALA A 117 4.57 3.33 4.01
CA ALA A 117 4.56 3.19 2.56
C ALA A 117 5.93 3.56 1.97
N GLU A 118 6.55 4.65 2.46
CA GLU A 118 7.90 5.03 2.07
C GLU A 118 8.93 3.92 2.37
N SER A 119 8.83 3.31 3.56
CA SER A 119 9.69 2.18 3.96
C SER A 119 9.55 1.00 3.00
N PHE A 120 8.31 0.64 2.61
CA PHE A 120 8.09 -0.39 1.60
C PHE A 120 8.79 -0.05 0.27
N PHE A 121 8.66 1.19 -0.22
CA PHE A 121 9.32 1.57 -1.48
C PHE A 121 10.84 1.55 -1.40
N GLN A 122 11.42 1.93 -0.27
CA GLN A 122 12.86 1.81 -0.06
C GLN A 122 13.32 0.34 -0.11
N LEU A 123 12.54 -0.56 0.50
CA LEU A 123 12.79 -2.01 0.45
C LEU A 123 12.71 -2.54 -0.98
N LEU A 124 11.60 -2.29 -1.68
CA LEU A 124 11.41 -2.69 -3.08
C LEU A 124 12.57 -2.20 -3.95
N LYS A 125 12.93 -0.92 -3.83
CA LYS A 125 14.01 -0.34 -4.62
C LYS A 125 15.35 -0.99 -4.31
N ARG A 126 15.68 -1.20 -3.04
CA ARG A 126 16.95 -1.79 -2.61
C ARG A 126 17.08 -3.26 -2.99
N GLU A 127 16.03 -4.03 -2.75
CA GLU A 127 16.07 -5.50 -2.86
C GLU A 127 15.90 -5.97 -4.30
N ARG A 128 15.14 -5.22 -5.12
CA ARG A 128 14.79 -5.60 -6.48
C ARG A 128 15.28 -4.59 -7.53
N ILE A 129 14.79 -3.36 -7.49
CA ILE A 129 14.93 -2.40 -8.61
C ILE A 129 16.38 -1.98 -8.85
N LYS A 130 17.16 -1.64 -7.81
CA LYS A 130 18.54 -1.18 -7.95
C LYS A 130 19.50 -2.23 -8.52
N LYS A 131 19.09 -3.48 -8.60
CA LYS A 131 19.90 -4.61 -9.09
C LYS A 131 19.60 -4.98 -10.55
N LYS A 132 18.70 -4.25 -11.21
CA LYS A 132 18.22 -4.55 -12.56
C LYS A 132 18.10 -3.28 -13.40
N SER A 133 18.22 -3.44 -14.71
CA SER A 133 17.73 -2.46 -15.69
C SER A 133 16.59 -3.11 -16.46
N TYR A 134 15.48 -2.40 -16.63
CA TYR A 134 14.31 -2.91 -17.33
C TYR A 134 14.26 -2.34 -18.75
N GLY A 135 14.20 -3.24 -19.75
CA GLY A 135 14.02 -2.84 -21.14
C GLY A 135 12.64 -2.25 -21.37
N THR A 136 11.60 -2.92 -20.87
CA THR A 136 10.21 -2.51 -21.06
C THR A 136 9.48 -2.26 -19.75
N ARG A 137 8.36 -1.53 -19.82
CA ARG A 137 7.45 -1.41 -18.68
C ARG A 137 6.83 -2.74 -18.27
N GLU A 138 6.62 -3.66 -19.21
CA GLU A 138 6.03 -4.97 -18.92
C GLU A 138 6.98 -5.87 -18.12
N GLU A 139 8.27 -5.84 -18.45
CA GLU A 139 9.31 -6.48 -17.64
C GLU A 139 9.29 -5.99 -16.18
N ALA A 140 9.25 -4.67 -15.99
CA ALA A 140 9.17 -4.08 -14.66
C ALA A 140 7.87 -4.47 -13.93
N ARG A 141 6.72 -4.52 -14.64
CA ARG A 141 5.44 -4.94 -14.07
C ARG A 141 5.49 -6.37 -13.56
N SER A 142 5.94 -7.30 -14.40
CA SER A 142 6.06 -8.71 -14.04
C SER A 142 6.98 -8.91 -12.82
N ASP A 143 8.12 -8.20 -12.81
CA ASP A 143 9.09 -8.32 -11.74
C ASP A 143 8.61 -7.74 -10.39
N ILE A 144 7.88 -6.62 -10.44
CA ILE A 144 7.28 -5.99 -9.26
C ILE A 144 6.11 -6.84 -8.74
N PHE A 145 5.29 -7.39 -9.64
CA PHE A 145 4.23 -8.33 -9.28
C PHE A 145 4.79 -9.54 -8.52
N ASP A 146 5.81 -10.19 -9.08
CA ASP A 146 6.48 -11.32 -8.44
C ASP A 146 7.05 -10.93 -7.07
N TYR A 147 7.73 -9.77 -6.99
CA TYR A 147 8.26 -9.28 -5.73
C TYR A 147 7.16 -9.09 -4.67
N ILE A 148 6.02 -8.50 -5.03
CA ILE A 148 4.94 -8.23 -4.07
C ILE A 148 4.28 -9.54 -3.62
N GLU A 149 3.81 -10.36 -4.57
CA GLU A 149 2.93 -11.50 -4.28
C GLU A 149 3.72 -12.75 -3.86
N MET A 150 4.87 -13.02 -4.49
CA MET A 150 5.62 -14.28 -4.32
C MET A 150 6.77 -14.17 -3.32
N PHE A 151 7.15 -12.95 -2.91
CA PHE A 151 8.24 -12.71 -1.97
C PHE A 151 7.86 -11.83 -0.79
N TYR A 152 7.50 -10.57 -1.02
CA TYR A 152 7.26 -9.59 0.04
C TYR A 152 6.14 -10.04 0.97
N ASN A 153 4.95 -10.32 0.43
CA ASN A 153 3.79 -10.70 1.24
C ASN A 153 3.93 -12.08 1.89
N SER A 154 4.63 -13.01 1.25
CA SER A 154 4.58 -14.45 1.60
C SER A 154 5.83 -14.98 2.29
N LYS A 155 6.99 -14.33 2.14
CA LYS A 155 8.28 -14.86 2.62
C LYS A 155 9.13 -13.84 3.37
N ARG A 156 9.02 -12.56 3.01
CA ARG A 156 9.91 -11.52 3.51
C ARG A 156 9.61 -11.23 4.97
N ARG A 157 10.61 -11.37 5.84
CA ARG A 157 10.45 -11.17 7.30
C ARG A 157 10.53 -9.68 7.69
N HIS A 158 9.70 -9.29 8.65
CA HIS A 158 9.64 -7.93 9.18
C HIS A 158 9.90 -7.91 10.68
N GLY A 159 10.82 -7.05 11.12
CA GLY A 159 11.08 -6.86 12.55
C GLY A 159 9.88 -6.33 13.34
N SER A 160 8.99 -5.58 12.68
CA SER A 160 7.72 -5.12 13.27
C SER A 160 6.66 -6.22 13.44
N SER A 161 6.93 -7.43 12.95
CA SER A 161 5.99 -8.55 12.88
C SER A 161 6.63 -9.81 13.44
N ASP A 162 7.43 -9.68 14.51
CA ASP A 162 8.13 -10.80 15.18
C ASP A 162 8.94 -11.71 14.23
N GLN A 163 9.55 -11.11 13.20
CA GLN A 163 10.29 -11.84 12.16
C GLN A 163 9.43 -12.79 11.30
N MET A 164 8.11 -12.60 11.28
CA MET A 164 7.21 -13.27 10.35
C MET A 164 7.05 -12.49 9.05
N SER A 165 6.64 -13.18 8.00
CA SER A 165 6.12 -12.52 6.79
C SER A 165 4.76 -11.87 7.07
N PRO A 166 4.35 -10.87 6.25
CA PRO A 166 3.04 -10.24 6.42
C PRO A 166 1.87 -11.24 6.41
N THR A 167 1.93 -12.26 5.56
CA THR A 167 0.90 -13.29 5.50
C THR A 167 0.90 -14.19 6.72
N GLU A 168 2.08 -14.62 7.20
CA GLU A 168 2.17 -15.46 8.41
C GLU A 168 1.69 -14.72 9.67
N TYR A 169 2.08 -13.44 9.82
CA TYR A 169 1.67 -12.61 10.95
C TYR A 169 0.14 -12.48 11.03
N GLU A 170 -0.49 -12.27 9.88
CA GLU A 170 -1.93 -12.15 9.78
C GLU A 170 -2.66 -13.49 9.98
N ASN A 171 -2.13 -14.58 9.42
CA ASN A 171 -2.69 -15.92 9.63
C ASN A 171 -2.67 -16.30 11.12
N GLN A 172 -1.58 -15.97 11.83
CA GLN A 172 -1.48 -16.24 13.27
C GLN A 172 -2.55 -15.47 14.06
N TYR A 173 -2.86 -14.24 13.67
CA TYR A 173 -3.94 -13.46 14.28
C TYR A 173 -5.31 -14.15 14.13
N TYR A 174 -5.65 -14.60 12.92
CA TYR A 174 -6.92 -15.30 12.68
C TYR A 174 -7.00 -16.66 13.36
N GLN A 175 -5.89 -17.40 13.44
CA GLN A 175 -5.82 -18.66 14.19
C GLN A 175 -6.11 -18.44 15.68
N ARG A 176 -5.57 -17.37 16.28
CA ARG A 176 -5.84 -17.02 17.68
C ARG A 176 -7.29 -16.64 17.90
N LEU A 177 -7.92 -15.89 16.98
CA LEU A 177 -9.34 -15.53 17.07
C LEU A 177 -10.28 -16.73 16.93
N GLY A 178 -9.98 -17.68 16.05
CA GLY A 178 -10.80 -18.87 15.83
C GLY A 178 -10.63 -19.94 16.90
N SER A 179 -9.62 -19.80 17.77
CA SER A 179 -9.36 -20.70 18.90
C SER A 179 -9.98 -20.23 20.22
N VAL A 180 -10.75 -19.13 20.19
CA VAL A 180 -11.48 -18.53 21.32
C VAL A 180 -12.98 -18.81 21.18
#